data_AF-A0A1Z4KE72-F1
#
_entry.id   AF-A0A1Z4KE72-F1
#
_cell.length_a   1.000
_cell.length_b   1.000
_cell.length_c   1.000
_cell.angle_alpha   90.00
_cell.angle_beta   90.00
_cell.angle_gamma   90.00
#
_symmetry.space_group_name_H-M   'P 1'
#
loop_
_entity.id
_entity.type
_entity.pdbx_description
1 polymer ?
#
loop_
_entity_poly.entity_id
_entity_poly.type
_entity_poly.pdbx_seq_one_letter_code
_entity_poly.pdbx_strand_id
1 'polypeptide(L)'
;MLKKINATFSGLLSIITAATATVTILSSSVKAADFRPYRFVSGQESIRLDADALNSLKAIGLNLSVVDNVVPPAEGFDFGWPVLPPATNPGDRGTSFEFLYDEETDTFVPISGTIEFNGSLFFDFDPTKFSVASPLQLGELSVFFNENYEFFAIDTVTTNLPIMTVNTFEAPTIDLKNRTWFLEPIELVFTTEFSNFLINAAITPESANEVASLIPGLKIGEARGDRGFIPLDTASVPEPSILLAMFVVTGTVLVARKK
;
A
#
# COMPACT_ATOMS: atom_id res chain seq x y z
N MET A 1 15.63 -39.49 -60.40
CA MET A 1 16.54 -38.47 -59.85
C MET A 1 15.75 -37.16 -59.84
N LEU A 2 15.53 -36.57 -58.65
CA LEU A 2 15.17 -35.17 -58.30
C LEU A 2 14.31 -34.31 -59.26
N LYS A 3 13.35 -33.48 -58.85
CA LYS A 3 12.71 -33.13 -57.56
C LYS A 3 11.53 -32.22 -57.96
N LYS A 4 10.32 -32.47 -57.45
CA LYS A 4 9.19 -31.54 -57.55
C LYS A 4 9.45 -30.35 -56.62
N ILE A 5 9.29 -29.11 -57.12
CA ILE A 5 9.16 -27.92 -56.28
C ILE A 5 7.69 -27.50 -56.39
N ASN A 6 6.90 -27.84 -55.38
CA ASN A 6 5.58 -27.27 -55.17
C ASN A 6 5.76 -25.98 -54.36
N ALA A 7 5.35 -24.86 -54.96
CA ALA A 7 5.12 -23.62 -54.25
C ALA A 7 3.99 -23.84 -53.23
N THR A 8 4.23 -23.48 -51.98
CA THR A 8 3.20 -23.39 -50.94
C THR A 8 3.12 -21.96 -50.44
N PHE A 9 1.92 -21.43 -50.58
CA PHE A 9 1.39 -20.22 -49.99
C PHE A 9 1.15 -20.51 -48.51
N SER A 10 1.70 -19.72 -47.59
CA SER A 10 1.18 -19.59 -46.22
C SER A 10 1.68 -18.31 -45.58
N GLY A 11 0.72 -17.58 -45.02
CA GLY A 11 0.86 -16.23 -44.50
C GLY A 11 1.70 -16.14 -43.22
N LEU A 12 2.11 -14.90 -42.96
CA LEU A 12 2.64 -14.43 -41.69
C LEU A 12 1.70 -14.80 -40.53
N LEU A 13 2.23 -15.40 -39.46
CA LEU A 13 2.01 -14.88 -38.10
C LEU A 13 3.15 -15.32 -37.17
N SER A 14 3.75 -14.30 -36.57
CA SER A 14 4.80 -14.23 -35.57
C SER A 14 4.84 -15.39 -34.57
N ILE A 15 5.98 -16.09 -34.52
CA ILE A 15 6.37 -16.93 -33.40
C ILE A 15 6.55 -16.02 -32.18
N ILE A 16 5.69 -16.21 -31.18
CA ILE A 16 5.80 -15.63 -29.84
C ILE A 16 7.20 -15.99 -29.31
N THR A 17 8.07 -14.99 -29.25
CA THR A 17 9.30 -15.06 -28.46
C THR A 17 8.87 -14.96 -27.00
N ALA A 18 8.44 -16.08 -26.43
CA ALA A 18 8.43 -16.22 -24.98
C ALA A 18 9.91 -16.17 -24.58
N ALA A 19 10.34 -15.03 -24.05
CA ALA A 19 11.56 -14.99 -23.25
C ALA A 19 11.29 -15.85 -22.02
N THR A 20 11.48 -17.17 -22.15
CA THR A 20 11.78 -18.01 -21.00
C THR A 20 13.02 -17.39 -20.39
N ALA A 21 12.85 -16.70 -19.26
CA ALA A 21 13.95 -16.43 -18.36
C ALA A 21 14.44 -17.80 -17.89
N THR A 22 15.37 -18.38 -18.64
CA THR A 22 16.13 -19.52 -18.20
C THR A 22 16.88 -19.02 -16.98
N VAL A 23 16.40 -19.39 -15.79
CA VAL A 23 17.18 -19.26 -14.56
C VAL A 23 18.36 -20.20 -14.75
N THR A 24 19.40 -19.64 -15.35
CA THR A 24 20.69 -20.30 -15.41
C THR A 24 21.19 -20.19 -13.98
N ILE A 25 20.99 -21.25 -13.20
CA ILE A 25 21.69 -21.44 -11.93
C ILE A 25 23.15 -21.68 -12.32
N LEU A 26 23.83 -20.60 -12.70
CA LEU A 26 25.28 -20.57 -12.73
C LEU A 26 25.69 -20.75 -11.28
N SER A 27 26.37 -21.85 -11.03
CA SER A 27 27.05 -22.20 -9.79
C SER A 27 28.21 -21.24 -9.49
N SER A 28 27.98 -19.93 -9.54
CA SER A 28 28.54 -19.01 -8.56
C SER A 28 27.82 -19.29 -7.25
N SER A 29 28.54 -19.40 -6.14
CA SER A 29 27.96 -19.53 -4.80
C SER A 29 26.79 -18.56 -4.62
N VAL A 30 25.56 -19.04 -4.80
CA VAL A 30 24.36 -18.34 -4.37
C VAL A 30 24.50 -18.35 -2.87
N LYS A 31 25.00 -17.25 -2.30
CA LYS A 31 24.93 -17.07 -0.86
C LYS A 31 23.45 -17.21 -0.52
N ALA A 32 23.15 -18.14 0.37
CA ALA A 32 21.79 -18.35 0.82
C ALA A 32 21.29 -17.02 1.43
N ALA A 33 20.13 -16.56 1.01
CA ALA A 33 19.52 -15.35 1.57
C ALA A 33 19.46 -15.47 3.11
N ASP A 34 20.03 -14.49 3.83
CA ASP A 34 20.05 -14.44 5.31
C ASP A 34 18.99 -13.44 5.79
N PHE A 35 17.72 -13.84 5.67
CA PHE A 35 16.61 -13.00 6.11
C PHE A 35 16.61 -12.83 7.63
N ARG A 36 16.70 -11.59 8.08
CA ARG A 36 16.62 -11.24 9.50
C ARG A 36 15.31 -10.52 9.82
N PRO A 37 14.67 -10.85 10.95
CA PRO A 37 13.41 -10.24 11.35
C PRO A 37 13.62 -8.91 12.07
N TYR A 38 12.75 -7.95 11.76
CA TYR A 38 12.73 -6.62 12.35
C TYR A 38 11.30 -6.17 12.64
N ARG A 39 11.14 -5.21 13.54
CA ARG A 39 9.86 -4.59 13.88
C ARG A 39 9.96 -3.06 13.84
N PHE A 40 8.94 -2.41 13.28
CA PHE A 40 8.79 -0.95 13.36
C PHE A 40 8.52 -0.50 14.79
N VAL A 41 9.16 0.60 15.22
CA VAL A 41 9.03 1.12 16.59
C VAL A 41 8.70 2.61 16.66
N SER A 42 8.89 3.34 15.57
CA SER A 42 8.67 4.79 15.49
C SER A 42 8.60 5.24 14.03
N GLY A 43 8.26 6.50 13.80
CA GLY A 43 8.30 7.10 12.47
C GLY A 43 7.19 8.11 12.24
N GLN A 44 6.99 8.48 10.98
CA GLN A 44 5.88 9.31 10.53
C GLN A 44 5.53 9.03 9.08
N GLU A 45 4.28 9.28 8.71
CA GLU A 45 3.84 9.40 7.33
C GLU A 45 3.73 10.88 6.96
N SER A 46 4.55 11.36 6.04
CA SER A 46 4.42 12.72 5.48
C SER A 46 3.51 12.65 4.26
N ILE A 47 2.45 13.45 4.21
CA ILE A 47 1.40 13.36 3.20
C ILE A 47 1.27 14.68 2.46
N ARG A 48 1.15 14.59 1.14
CA ARG A 48 0.82 15.67 0.22
C ARG A 48 -0.51 15.33 -0.43
N LEU A 49 -1.50 16.20 -0.27
CA LEU A 49 -2.83 16.00 -0.82
C LEU A 49 -2.86 16.41 -2.30
N ASP A 50 -3.63 15.65 -3.07
CA ASP A 50 -3.87 15.97 -4.47
C ASP A 50 -4.95 17.05 -4.56
N ALA A 51 -4.57 18.22 -5.09
CA ALA A 51 -5.46 19.37 -5.16
C ALA A 51 -6.69 19.13 -6.06
N ASP A 52 -6.54 18.36 -7.15
CA ASP A 52 -7.64 18.03 -8.04
C ASP A 52 -8.59 17.02 -7.40
N ALA A 53 -8.06 16.08 -6.61
CA ALA A 53 -8.86 15.19 -5.79
C ALA A 53 -9.67 15.96 -4.74
N LEU A 54 -9.05 16.90 -4.01
CA LEU A 54 -9.76 17.74 -3.04
C LEU A 54 -10.86 18.59 -3.70
N ASN A 55 -10.59 19.15 -4.89
CA ASN A 55 -11.60 19.87 -5.66
C ASN A 55 -12.77 18.96 -6.07
N SER A 56 -12.47 17.73 -6.47
CA SER A 56 -13.48 16.74 -6.86
C SER A 56 -14.35 16.31 -5.68
N LEU A 57 -13.73 16.05 -4.51
CA LEU A 57 -14.46 15.78 -3.26
C LEU A 57 -15.40 16.94 -2.91
N LYS A 58 -14.91 18.17 -3.01
CA LYS A 58 -15.72 19.36 -2.73
C LYS A 58 -16.93 19.47 -3.66
N ALA A 59 -16.78 19.13 -4.94
CA ALA A 59 -17.87 19.15 -5.91
C ALA A 59 -19.02 18.18 -5.54
N ILE A 60 -18.67 17.04 -4.96
CA ILE A 60 -19.67 16.06 -4.49
C ILE A 60 -20.15 16.33 -3.05
N GLY A 61 -19.69 17.42 -2.42
CA GLY A 61 -20.16 17.85 -1.09
C GLY A 61 -19.31 17.39 0.09
N LEU A 62 -18.07 16.94 -0.15
CA LEU A 62 -17.09 16.59 0.87
C LEU A 62 -15.97 17.63 0.91
N ASN A 63 -15.95 18.50 1.92
CA ASN A 63 -14.93 19.53 2.04
C ASN A 63 -13.96 19.20 3.18
N LEU A 64 -12.68 18.98 2.87
CA LEU A 64 -11.65 18.83 3.89
C LEU A 64 -11.55 20.14 4.68
N SER A 65 -11.83 20.08 5.97
CA SER A 65 -11.87 21.26 6.85
C SER A 65 -10.65 21.35 7.76
N VAL A 66 -10.23 20.22 8.34
CA VAL A 66 -9.11 20.17 9.30
C VAL A 66 -8.28 18.91 9.10
N VAL A 67 -6.98 19.03 9.31
CA VAL A 67 -6.05 17.92 9.53
C VAL A 67 -5.48 18.07 10.93
N ASP A 68 -5.60 17.02 11.76
CA ASP A 68 -5.22 17.07 13.17
C ASP A 68 -4.10 16.07 13.53
N ASN A 69 -3.50 16.28 14.70
CA ASN A 69 -2.40 15.52 15.29
C ASN A 69 -1.18 15.43 14.36
N VAL A 70 -0.83 16.58 13.79
CA VAL A 70 0.26 16.69 12.83
C VAL A 70 1.64 16.86 13.49
N VAL A 71 2.65 16.26 12.87
CA VAL A 71 4.07 16.50 13.12
C VAL A 71 4.69 17.22 11.91
N PRO A 72 5.87 17.85 12.06
CA PRO A 72 6.55 18.47 10.92
C PRO A 72 6.75 17.47 9.77
N PRO A 73 6.23 17.75 8.55
CA PRO A 73 6.39 16.86 7.41
C PRO A 73 7.82 16.89 6.87
N ALA A 74 8.15 15.89 6.06
CA ALA A 74 9.29 15.97 5.15
C ALA A 74 9.14 17.15 4.16
N GLU A 75 10.28 17.61 3.62
CA GLU A 75 10.29 18.71 2.66
C GLU A 75 9.42 18.37 1.43
N GLY A 76 8.54 19.29 1.04
CA GLY A 76 7.64 19.12 -0.11
C GLY A 76 6.31 18.40 0.17
N PHE A 77 6.00 18.11 1.44
CA PHE A 77 4.74 17.54 1.90
C PHE A 77 3.93 18.53 2.77
N ASP A 78 2.61 18.33 2.86
CA ASP A 78 1.70 19.29 3.49
C ASP A 78 1.62 19.11 5.02
N PHE A 79 1.57 17.86 5.49
CA PHE A 79 1.53 17.51 6.90
C PHE A 79 2.13 16.12 7.16
N GLY A 80 2.44 15.82 8.42
CA GLY A 80 2.89 14.48 8.82
C GLY A 80 2.02 13.90 9.92
N TRP A 81 1.78 12.58 9.90
CA TRP A 81 1.19 11.85 11.02
C TRP A 81 2.21 10.95 11.69
N PRO A 82 2.40 11.05 13.02
CA PRO A 82 3.32 10.17 13.72
C PRO A 82 2.82 8.72 13.74
N VAL A 83 3.74 7.80 13.59
CA VAL A 83 3.52 6.38 13.87
C VAL A 83 3.45 6.19 15.38
N LEU A 84 2.39 5.53 15.86
CA LEU A 84 2.29 5.11 17.24
C LEU A 84 3.34 4.04 17.54
N PRO A 85 4.09 4.17 18.65
CA PRO A 85 5.03 3.13 19.05
C PRO A 85 4.30 1.82 19.41
N PRO A 86 5.04 0.70 19.53
CA PRO A 86 4.48 -0.55 20.01
C PRO A 86 3.80 -0.36 21.38
N ALA A 87 2.65 -1.00 21.56
CA ALA A 87 1.88 -0.92 22.79
C ALA A 87 2.67 -1.49 23.97
N THR A 88 2.63 -0.79 25.11
CA THR A 88 3.24 -1.25 26.36
C THR A 88 2.31 -2.12 27.19
N ASN A 89 0.99 -1.96 27.05
CA ASN A 89 0.00 -2.78 27.74
C ASN A 89 -0.78 -3.65 26.73
N PRO A 90 -1.20 -4.87 27.12
CA PRO A 90 -2.06 -5.69 26.30
C PRO A 90 -3.39 -5.00 26.01
N GLY A 91 -3.77 -4.93 24.73
CA GLY A 91 -5.04 -4.34 24.29
C GLY A 91 -4.96 -2.85 23.94
N ASP A 92 -3.86 -2.17 24.26
CA ASP A 92 -3.62 -0.82 23.77
C ASP A 92 -3.25 -0.84 22.29
N ARG A 93 -3.66 0.20 21.56
CA ARG A 93 -3.31 0.38 20.15
C ARG A 93 -1.83 0.76 20.01
N GLY A 94 -1.11 0.11 19.12
CA GLY A 94 0.29 0.42 18.83
C GLY A 94 0.84 -0.40 17.67
N THR A 95 1.90 0.11 17.03
CA THR A 95 2.49 -0.54 15.86
C THR A 95 3.05 -1.91 16.22
N SER A 96 2.67 -2.91 15.43
CA SER A 96 3.11 -4.30 15.56
C SER A 96 3.77 -4.81 14.28
N PHE A 97 3.94 -3.96 13.27
CA PHE A 97 4.43 -4.35 11.95
C PHE A 97 5.83 -4.93 11.96
N GLU A 98 5.97 -6.12 11.39
CA GLU A 98 7.20 -6.88 11.27
C GLU A 98 7.56 -7.19 9.83
N PHE A 99 8.86 -7.21 9.54
CA PHE A 99 9.38 -7.51 8.22
C PHE A 99 10.67 -8.33 8.31
N LEU A 100 10.97 -9.09 7.26
CA LEU A 100 12.28 -9.67 7.01
C LEU A 100 13.08 -8.75 6.09
N TYR A 101 14.38 -8.67 6.34
CA TYR A 101 15.32 -8.03 5.44
C TYR A 101 16.58 -8.86 5.27
N ASP A 102 17.00 -9.02 4.01
CA ASP A 102 18.27 -9.61 3.61
C ASP A 102 19.16 -8.51 3.01
N GLU A 103 20.23 -8.17 3.72
CA GLU A 103 21.18 -7.13 3.34
C GLU A 103 21.93 -7.46 2.04
N GLU A 104 22.19 -8.74 1.76
CA GLU A 104 23.00 -9.11 0.59
C GLU A 104 22.21 -8.98 -0.72
N THR A 105 20.90 -9.21 -0.66
CA THR A 105 20.00 -9.14 -1.82
C THR A 105 19.16 -7.87 -1.85
N ASP A 106 19.22 -7.05 -0.80
CA ASP A 106 18.37 -5.89 -0.58
C ASP A 106 16.87 -6.23 -0.63
N THR A 107 16.52 -7.42 -0.12
CA THR A 107 15.15 -7.94 -0.21
C THR A 107 14.38 -7.63 1.06
N PHE A 108 13.28 -6.88 0.94
CA PHE A 108 12.32 -6.61 2.00
C PHE A 108 11.07 -7.48 1.84
N VAL A 109 10.63 -8.11 2.94
CA VAL A 109 9.39 -8.91 2.96
C VAL A 109 8.58 -8.56 4.20
N PRO A 110 7.38 -7.97 4.07
CA PRO A 110 6.49 -7.79 5.21
C PRO A 110 6.01 -9.16 5.72
N ILE A 111 5.98 -9.36 7.04
CA ILE A 111 5.64 -10.66 7.65
C ILE A 111 4.26 -10.61 8.28
N SER A 112 4.01 -9.61 9.12
CA SER A 112 2.77 -9.52 9.87
C SER A 112 2.59 -8.14 10.52
N GLY A 113 1.45 -7.98 11.20
CA GLY A 113 1.17 -6.84 12.06
C GLY A 113 0.61 -5.63 11.32
N THR A 114 0.51 -4.54 12.06
CA THR A 114 -0.09 -3.28 11.61
C THR A 114 0.82 -2.10 11.90
N ILE A 115 0.75 -1.09 11.05
CA ILE A 115 1.35 0.22 11.28
C ILE A 115 0.25 1.15 11.77
N GLU A 116 0.38 1.65 12.98
CA GLU A 116 -0.64 2.47 13.61
C GLU A 116 -0.22 3.95 13.54
N PHE A 117 -1.10 4.82 13.04
CA PHE A 117 -0.87 6.27 12.99
C PHE A 117 -1.75 7.02 13.98
N ASN A 118 -1.23 8.11 14.52
CA ASN A 118 -2.03 9.09 15.23
C ASN A 118 -2.22 10.32 14.33
N GLY A 119 -3.47 10.68 14.03
CA GLY A 119 -3.75 11.61 12.95
C GLY A 119 -5.20 11.51 12.50
N SER A 120 -5.81 12.60 12.03
CA SER A 120 -7.15 12.54 11.44
C SER A 120 -7.37 13.62 10.39
N LEU A 121 -8.17 13.28 9.38
CA LEU A 121 -8.80 14.20 8.44
C LEU A 121 -10.24 14.43 8.88
N PHE A 122 -10.69 15.67 8.82
CA PHE A 122 -12.07 16.05 9.08
C PHE A 122 -12.70 16.58 7.80
N PHE A 123 -13.80 15.96 7.38
CA PHE A 123 -14.56 16.36 6.22
C PHE A 123 -15.90 16.94 6.62
N ASP A 124 -16.13 18.20 6.27
CA ASP A 124 -17.46 18.79 6.36
C ASP A 124 -18.32 18.26 5.22
N PHE A 125 -19.52 17.80 5.56
CA PHE A 125 -20.49 17.33 4.58
C PHE A 125 -21.55 18.37 4.26
N ASP A 126 -21.91 18.46 2.98
CA ASP A 126 -23.11 19.17 2.55
C ASP A 126 -24.36 18.41 3.07
N PRO A 127 -25.12 19.00 4.01
CA PRO A 127 -26.27 18.34 4.62
C PRO A 127 -27.44 18.15 3.64
N THR A 128 -27.39 18.78 2.46
CA THR A 128 -28.36 18.54 1.39
C THR A 128 -28.04 17.29 0.57
N LYS A 129 -26.79 16.80 0.63
CA LYS A 129 -26.32 15.62 -0.11
C LYS A 129 -26.15 14.38 0.77
N PHE A 130 -25.74 14.54 2.03
CA PHE A 130 -25.44 13.42 2.94
C PHE A 130 -26.17 13.49 4.27
N SER A 131 -26.54 12.33 4.78
CA SER A 131 -27.22 12.10 6.07
C SER A 131 -26.27 11.60 7.16
N VAL A 132 -25.02 12.08 7.15
CA VAL A 132 -23.99 11.72 8.14
C VAL A 132 -23.64 12.94 8.98
N ALA A 133 -23.27 12.70 10.24
CA ALA A 133 -22.81 13.75 11.14
C ALA A 133 -21.59 14.47 10.55
N SER A 134 -21.59 15.81 10.63
CA SER A 134 -20.53 16.67 10.14
C SER A 134 -19.85 17.38 11.31
N PRO A 135 -18.51 17.41 11.38
CA PRO A 135 -17.58 16.81 10.42
C PRO A 135 -17.49 15.28 10.55
N LEU A 136 -17.26 14.58 9.44
CA LEU A 136 -16.81 13.19 9.45
C LEU A 136 -15.32 13.16 9.78
N GLN A 137 -14.96 12.51 10.88
CA GLN A 137 -13.57 12.24 11.23
C GLN A 137 -13.12 10.92 10.60
N LEU A 138 -12.03 10.94 9.83
CA LEU A 138 -11.36 9.77 9.29
C LEU A 138 -9.92 9.77 9.76
N GLY A 139 -9.50 8.75 10.51
CA GLY A 139 -8.16 8.79 11.06
C GLY A 139 -7.83 7.64 11.98
N GLU A 140 -6.83 7.90 12.81
CA GLU A 140 -6.15 6.91 13.64
C GLU A 140 -5.88 5.65 12.82
N LEU A 141 -5.26 5.84 11.65
CA LEU A 141 -5.24 4.82 10.64
C LEU A 141 -4.45 3.59 11.10
N SER A 142 -5.04 2.41 10.91
CA SER A 142 -4.34 1.13 11.04
C SER A 142 -4.05 0.59 9.65
N VAL A 143 -2.77 0.57 9.27
CA VAL A 143 -2.34 0.03 7.99
C VAL A 143 -1.94 -1.43 8.15
N PHE A 144 -2.58 -2.30 7.38
CA PHE A 144 -2.31 -3.73 7.34
C PHE A 144 -2.16 -4.18 5.89
N PHE A 145 -1.77 -5.44 5.67
CA PHE A 145 -1.73 -6.05 4.35
C PHE A 145 -2.43 -7.41 4.34
N ASN A 146 -2.97 -7.80 3.19
CA ASN A 146 -3.62 -9.10 3.01
C ASN A 146 -2.62 -10.18 2.52
N GLU A 147 -3.11 -11.39 2.30
CA GLU A 147 -2.31 -12.53 1.81
C GLU A 147 -1.66 -12.28 0.42
N ASN A 148 -2.16 -11.30 -0.33
CA ASN A 148 -1.61 -10.89 -1.62
C ASN A 148 -0.61 -9.72 -1.50
N TYR A 149 -0.25 -9.31 -0.28
CA TYR A 149 0.60 -8.15 -0.01
C TYR A 149 0.03 -6.81 -0.49
N GLU A 150 -1.30 -6.71 -0.59
CA GLU A 150 -2.00 -5.45 -0.85
C GLU A 150 -2.23 -4.75 0.49
N PHE A 151 -1.81 -3.48 0.58
CA PHE A 151 -1.90 -2.70 1.81
C PHE A 151 -3.17 -1.85 1.84
N PHE A 152 -3.78 -1.76 3.01
CA PHE A 152 -4.99 -0.97 3.24
C PHE A 152 -4.88 -0.20 4.55
N ALA A 153 -5.40 1.03 4.57
CA ALA A 153 -5.55 1.84 5.77
C ALA A 153 -7.00 1.79 6.26
N ILE A 154 -7.20 1.28 7.47
CA ILE A 154 -8.48 1.28 8.16
C ILE A 154 -8.62 2.57 8.95
N ASP A 155 -9.75 3.26 8.82
CA ASP A 155 -10.15 4.31 9.75
C ASP A 155 -10.67 3.66 11.03
N THR A 156 -9.99 3.89 12.15
CA THR A 156 -10.35 3.27 13.43
C THR A 156 -11.24 4.15 14.30
N VAL A 157 -11.53 5.38 13.86
CA VAL A 157 -12.31 6.34 14.66
C VAL A 157 -13.80 6.22 14.37
N THR A 158 -14.21 6.26 13.10
CA THR A 158 -15.63 6.44 12.76
C THR A 158 -16.24 5.24 12.04
N THR A 159 -15.58 4.77 10.99
CA THR A 159 -16.14 3.80 10.05
C THR A 159 -15.72 2.38 10.36
N ASN A 160 -14.51 2.16 10.89
CA ASN A 160 -13.89 0.85 11.02
C ASN A 160 -13.83 0.09 9.68
N LEU A 161 -13.67 0.84 8.58
CA LEU A 161 -13.59 0.32 7.22
C LEU A 161 -12.19 0.58 6.64
N PRO A 162 -11.71 -0.28 5.72
CA PRO A 162 -10.53 0.02 4.91
C PRO A 162 -10.87 1.18 3.97
N ILE A 163 -10.49 2.40 4.33
CA ILE A 163 -10.88 3.59 3.57
C ILE A 163 -9.92 3.94 2.44
N MET A 164 -8.67 3.49 2.55
CA MET A 164 -7.67 3.72 1.51
C MET A 164 -6.91 2.43 1.17
N THR A 165 -6.65 2.21 -0.11
CA THR A 165 -5.56 1.35 -0.57
C THR A 165 -4.27 2.14 -0.48
N VAL A 166 -3.21 1.49 -0.02
CA VAL A 166 -1.86 2.04 0.11
C VAL A 166 -0.97 1.38 -0.95
N ASN A 167 -0.74 2.07 -2.05
CA ASN A 167 0.03 1.56 -3.16
C ASN A 167 1.50 1.94 -3.02
N THR A 168 2.38 0.97 -3.20
CA THR A 168 3.83 1.16 -3.21
C THR A 168 4.37 0.66 -4.55
N PHE A 169 5.39 1.34 -5.09
CA PHE A 169 5.92 1.05 -6.43
C PHE A 169 7.34 0.51 -6.41
N GLU A 170 8.01 0.63 -5.27
CA GLU A 170 9.41 0.28 -5.09
C GLU A 170 9.61 -0.40 -3.73
N ALA A 171 10.73 -1.10 -3.59
CA ALA A 171 11.17 -1.59 -2.30
C ALA A 171 11.64 -0.41 -1.43
N PRO A 172 11.47 -0.48 -0.12
CA PRO A 172 11.95 0.56 0.78
C PRO A 172 13.47 0.59 0.86
N THR A 173 14.03 1.78 1.04
CA THR A 173 15.45 1.95 1.38
C THR A 173 15.66 1.68 2.86
N ILE A 174 16.55 0.74 3.18
CA ILE A 174 16.83 0.32 4.56
C ILE A 174 18.28 0.65 4.91
N ASP A 175 18.46 1.37 6.01
CA ASP A 175 19.76 1.60 6.63
C ASP A 175 19.82 0.86 7.97
N LEU A 176 20.46 -0.31 7.96
CA LEU A 176 20.62 -1.15 9.15
C LEU A 176 21.47 -0.49 10.25
N LYS A 177 22.41 0.39 9.88
CA LYS A 177 23.30 1.06 10.82
C LYS A 177 22.54 2.09 11.63
N ASN A 178 21.74 2.91 10.96
CA ASN A 178 20.92 3.95 11.60
C ASN A 178 19.54 3.43 12.03
N ARG A 179 19.19 2.19 11.64
CA ARG A 179 17.90 1.53 11.89
C ARG A 179 16.71 2.32 11.34
N THR A 180 16.90 2.85 10.13
CA THR A 180 15.90 3.67 9.45
C THR A 180 15.43 3.00 8.19
N TRP A 181 14.14 3.11 7.94
CA TRP A 181 13.45 2.63 6.76
C TRP A 181 12.76 3.82 6.11
N PHE A 182 12.82 3.89 4.79
CA PHE A 182 12.32 4.99 4.00
C PHE A 182 11.63 4.47 2.74
N LEU A 183 10.46 5.02 2.41
CA LEU A 183 9.76 4.71 1.17
C LEU A 183 9.02 5.95 0.65
N GLU A 184 9.26 6.27 -0.62
CA GLU A 184 8.59 7.33 -1.36
C GLU A 184 8.65 6.98 -2.87
N PRO A 185 7.56 7.15 -3.64
CA PRO A 185 6.23 7.59 -3.23
C PRO A 185 5.35 6.44 -2.73
N ILE A 186 4.43 6.77 -1.84
CA ILE A 186 3.31 5.93 -1.42
C ILE A 186 2.03 6.59 -1.93
N GLU A 187 1.24 5.89 -2.73
CA GLU A 187 -0.03 6.42 -3.22
C GLU A 187 -1.19 6.05 -2.29
N LEU A 188 -2.00 7.04 -1.95
CA LEU A 188 -3.20 6.89 -1.14
C LEU A 188 -4.43 7.00 -2.01
N VAL A 189 -5.21 5.92 -2.11
CA VAL A 189 -6.34 5.83 -3.05
C VAL A 189 -7.59 5.39 -2.30
N PHE A 190 -8.71 6.10 -2.46
CA PHE A 190 -9.95 5.68 -1.82
C PHE A 190 -10.48 4.35 -2.35
N THR A 191 -10.98 3.54 -1.42
CA THR A 191 -11.50 2.21 -1.71
C THR A 191 -12.96 2.22 -2.15
N THR A 192 -13.39 1.08 -2.70
CA THR A 192 -14.81 0.83 -2.99
C THR A 192 -15.63 0.75 -1.70
N GLU A 193 -15.03 0.23 -0.61
CA GLU A 193 -15.66 0.12 0.71
C GLU A 193 -16.02 1.50 1.26
N PHE A 194 -15.11 2.47 1.15
CA PHE A 194 -15.40 3.85 1.54
C PHE A 194 -16.45 4.49 0.63
N SER A 195 -16.37 4.25 -0.68
CA SER A 195 -17.42 4.69 -1.61
C SER A 195 -18.80 4.15 -1.22
N ASN A 196 -18.90 2.86 -0.86
CA ASN A 196 -20.16 2.24 -0.47
C ASN A 196 -20.70 2.85 0.82
N PHE A 197 -19.83 3.17 1.79
CA PHE A 197 -20.21 3.92 2.98
C PHE A 197 -20.84 5.28 2.61
N LEU A 198 -20.20 6.04 1.73
CA LEU A 198 -20.70 7.34 1.28
C LEU A 198 -21.97 7.24 0.43
N ILE A 199 -22.13 6.21 -0.40
CA ILE A 199 -23.35 5.94 -1.17
C ILE A 199 -24.52 5.69 -0.22
N ASN A 200 -24.32 4.88 0.82
CA ASN A 200 -25.36 4.59 1.81
C ASN A 200 -25.73 5.82 2.65
N ALA A 201 -24.79 6.75 2.80
CA ALA A 201 -24.99 8.03 3.47
C ALA A 201 -25.74 9.06 2.60
N ALA A 202 -25.73 8.91 1.28
CA ALA A 202 -26.30 9.85 0.34
C ALA A 202 -27.83 9.96 0.49
N ILE A 203 -28.35 11.18 0.48
CA ILE A 203 -29.79 11.46 0.63
C ILE A 203 -30.54 11.26 -0.69
N THR A 204 -29.88 11.55 -1.82
CA THR A 204 -30.49 11.48 -3.15
C THR A 204 -29.79 10.47 -4.06
N PRO A 205 -30.50 9.85 -5.02
CA PRO A 205 -29.90 9.01 -6.03
C PRO A 205 -28.81 9.72 -6.84
N GLU A 206 -28.97 11.02 -7.10
CA GLU A 206 -27.96 11.82 -7.80
C GLU A 206 -26.65 11.90 -7.00
N SER A 207 -26.74 12.18 -5.69
CA SER A 207 -25.56 12.24 -4.82
C SER A 207 -24.88 10.88 -4.69
N ALA A 208 -25.66 9.79 -4.60
CA ALA A 208 -25.14 8.42 -4.61
C ALA A 208 -24.38 8.11 -5.91
N ASN A 209 -24.92 8.51 -7.07
CA ASN A 209 -24.29 8.29 -8.37
C ASN A 209 -23.00 9.12 -8.54
N GLU A 210 -22.98 10.37 -8.05
CA GLU A 210 -21.78 11.20 -8.02
C GLU A 210 -20.65 10.50 -7.26
N VAL A 211 -20.93 10.02 -6.04
CA VAL A 211 -19.98 9.26 -5.21
C VAL A 211 -19.50 7.99 -5.92
N ALA A 212 -20.41 7.18 -6.45
CA ALA A 212 -20.07 5.90 -7.10
C ALA A 212 -19.16 6.07 -8.32
N SER A 213 -19.28 7.21 -9.02
CA SER A 213 -18.45 7.51 -10.19
C SER A 213 -17.10 8.12 -9.86
N LEU A 214 -16.98 8.79 -8.70
CA LEU A 214 -15.80 9.57 -8.36
C LEU A 214 -14.89 8.88 -7.33
N ILE A 215 -15.45 8.35 -6.24
CA ILE A 215 -14.65 7.94 -5.07
C ILE A 215 -13.79 6.70 -5.32
N PRO A 216 -14.32 5.59 -5.89
CA PRO A 216 -13.50 4.40 -6.10
C PRO A 216 -12.31 4.70 -7.02
N GLY A 217 -11.09 4.50 -6.51
CA GLY A 217 -9.88 4.75 -7.29
C GLY A 217 -9.43 6.21 -7.33
N LEU A 218 -10.10 7.13 -6.63
CA LEU A 218 -9.62 8.50 -6.49
C LEU A 218 -8.35 8.53 -5.62
N LYS A 219 -7.23 8.90 -6.23
CA LYS A 219 -5.98 9.17 -5.53
C LYS A 219 -6.12 10.46 -4.74
N ILE A 220 -6.18 10.36 -3.41
CA ILE A 220 -6.34 11.53 -2.53
C ILE A 220 -5.02 12.24 -2.23
N GLY A 221 -3.90 11.54 -2.41
CA GLY A 221 -2.59 12.12 -2.20
C GLY A 221 -1.45 11.15 -2.41
N GLU A 222 -0.26 11.67 -2.19
CA GLU A 222 1.01 10.95 -2.14
C GLU A 222 1.60 11.09 -0.76
N ALA A 223 2.32 10.07 -0.33
CA ALA A 223 2.92 10.02 0.96
C ALA A 223 4.36 9.51 0.90
N ARG A 224 5.06 9.77 1.99
CA ARG A 224 6.40 9.32 2.28
C ARG A 224 6.39 8.71 3.67
N GLY A 225 6.87 7.48 3.76
CA GLY A 225 7.03 6.80 5.03
C GLY A 225 8.47 6.89 5.53
N ASP A 226 8.67 7.48 6.71
CA ASP A 226 9.92 7.39 7.46
C ASP A 226 9.68 6.52 8.70
N ARG A 227 10.51 5.49 8.93
CA ARG A 227 10.34 4.54 10.02
C ARG A 227 11.64 4.29 10.76
N GLY A 228 11.54 4.09 12.07
CA GLY A 228 12.59 3.47 12.88
C GLY A 228 12.22 2.02 13.16
N PHE A 229 13.22 1.14 13.21
CA PHE A 229 13.00 -0.27 13.52
C PHE A 229 14.04 -0.85 14.49
N ILE A 230 13.75 -2.04 15.02
CA ILE A 230 14.69 -2.82 15.82
C ILE A 230 14.74 -4.27 15.31
N PRO A 231 15.88 -4.97 15.46
CA PRO A 231 15.92 -6.41 15.21
C PRO A 231 15.05 -7.17 16.22
N LEU A 232 14.49 -8.29 15.80
CA LEU A 232 13.79 -9.22 16.67
C LEU A 232 14.71 -10.40 16.99
N ASP A 233 15.01 -10.59 18.28
CA ASP A 233 15.97 -11.61 18.71
C ASP A 233 15.44 -13.06 18.60
N THR A 234 14.17 -13.28 18.22
CA THR A 234 13.51 -14.60 18.31
C THR A 234 12.39 -14.90 17.31
N ALA A 235 12.43 -14.46 16.04
CA ALA A 235 11.49 -14.99 15.06
C ALA A 235 12.12 -16.20 14.34
N SER A 236 11.44 -17.35 14.39
CA SER A 236 11.71 -18.48 13.49
C SER A 236 11.70 -17.95 12.07
N VAL A 237 12.89 -17.76 11.48
CA VAL A 237 13.03 -17.39 10.07
C VAL A 237 12.33 -18.48 9.25
N PRO A 238 11.35 -18.14 8.39
CA PRO A 238 10.76 -19.13 7.50
C PRO A 238 11.88 -19.82 6.73
N GLU A 239 11.86 -21.14 6.63
CA GLU A 239 12.92 -21.86 5.91
C GLU A 239 13.05 -21.29 4.48
N PRO A 240 14.26 -21.22 3.89
CA PRO A 240 14.49 -20.63 2.57
C PRO A 240 13.58 -21.18 1.45
N SER A 241 13.09 -22.42 1.60
CA SER A 241 12.13 -23.07 0.72
C SER A 241 10.74 -22.41 0.74
N ILE A 242 10.29 -21.93 1.90
CA ILE A 242 9.02 -21.23 2.10
C ILE A 242 9.12 -19.83 1.49
N LEU A 243 10.24 -19.14 1.68
CA LEU A 243 10.51 -17.83 1.07
C LEU A 243 10.51 -17.92 -0.46
N LEU A 244 11.19 -18.93 -1.03
CA LEU A 244 11.17 -19.16 -2.47
C LEU A 244 9.76 -19.43 -2.99
N ALA A 245 8.93 -20.17 -2.25
CA ALA A 245 7.53 -20.37 -2.59
C ALA A 245 6.72 -19.06 -2.55
N MET A 246 6.93 -18.19 -1.55
CA MET A 246 6.30 -16.86 -1.49
C MET A 246 6.70 -15.97 -2.68
N PHE A 247 7.98 -15.97 -3.08
CA PHE A 247 8.47 -15.21 -4.22
C PHE A 247 7.99 -15.76 -5.57
N VAL A 248 7.84 -17.09 -5.71
CA VAL A 248 7.30 -17.71 -6.93
C VAL A 248 5.82 -17.39 -7.12
N VAL A 249 5.04 -17.30 -6.03
CA VAL A 249 3.61 -16.91 -6.08
C VAL A 249 3.45 -15.43 -6.44
N THR A 250 4.23 -14.53 -5.86
CA THR A 250 4.19 -13.10 -6.20
C THR A 250 4.70 -12.80 -7.62
N GLY A 251 5.77 -13.48 -8.06
CA GLY A 251 6.29 -13.37 -9.42
C GLY A 251 5.37 -13.91 -10.52
N THR A 252 4.55 -14.94 -10.23
CA THR A 252 3.58 -15.48 -11.20
C THR A 252 2.36 -14.58 -11.39
N VAL A 253 1.96 -13.81 -10.37
CA VAL A 253 0.86 -12.83 -10.48
C VAL A 253 1.25 -11.64 -11.38
N LEU A 254 2.51 -11.18 -11.33
CA LEU A 254 3.03 -10.14 -12.22
C LEU A 254 3.10 -10.56 -13.69
N VAL A 255 3.32 -11.84 -13.98
CA VAL A 255 3.33 -12.37 -15.36
C VAL A 255 1.92 -12.63 -15.88
N ALA A 256 0.95 -12.91 -15.00
CA ALA A 256 -0.45 -13.16 -15.38
C ALA A 256 -1.28 -11.88 -15.64
N ARG A 257 -0.85 -10.70 -15.15
CA ARG A 257 -1.44 -9.40 -15.49
C ARG A 257 -0.73 -8.75 -16.71
N LYS A 258 -0.82 -9.41 -17.86
CA LYS A 258 -0.80 -8.74 -19.17
C LYS A 258 -2.01 -9.24 -19.96
N LYS A 259 -3.07 -8.44 -19.99
CA LYS A 259 -4.11 -8.51 -21.02
C LYS A 259 -3.88 -7.36 -21.99
#